data_AF-A0A8B6FRC9-F1
#
_entry.id   AF-A0A8B6FRC9-F1
#
_cell.length_a   1.000
_cell.length_b   1.000
_cell.length_c   1.000
_cell.angle_alpha   90.00
_cell.angle_beta   90.00
_cell.angle_gamma   90.00
#
_symmetry.space_group_name_H-M   'P 1'
#
loop_
_entity.id
_entity.type
_entity.pdbx_description
1 polymer ?
#
loop_
_entity_poly.entity_id
_entity_poly.type
_entity_poly.pdbx_seq_one_letter_code
_entity_poly.pdbx_strand_id
1 'polypeptide(L)'
;MSQQRAETEGHVFVNPIDPNDYMIMVCFKNGSLEREGIKDRCAGSWEKFEDMVKSTPMGNNGNFGLFFGQVEVQPFVKGTFRFNEKNEKVDAFPPDVEVRAVLEGQMIARRVYSELRGMKITPQSRLLATGGASNNKAIQQVMADVFNAPVYTTQIADSAALGGCYRAIQACTGKQFEDVVKNHPEPVCVAKPTSGCVEIYDKMCERYRIIEKIITEK
;
A
#
# COMPACT_ATOMS: atom_id res chain seq x y z
N MET A 1 -7.63 -5.59 -27.12
CA MET A 1 -6.43 -5.91 -26.29
C MET A 1 -5.89 -4.59 -25.75
N SER A 2 -5.96 -4.38 -24.43
CA SER A 2 -5.38 -3.18 -23.81
C SER A 2 -3.85 -3.37 -23.71
N GLN A 3 -3.07 -2.64 -24.51
CA GLN A 3 -1.62 -2.60 -24.33
C GLN A 3 -1.28 -1.84 -23.04
N GLN A 4 -0.42 -2.43 -22.20
CA GLN A 4 0.17 -1.75 -21.05
C GLN A 4 1.28 -0.80 -21.54
N ARG A 5 1.33 0.43 -21.01
CA ARG A 5 2.48 1.33 -21.13
C ARG A 5 3.07 1.49 -19.73
N ALA A 6 4.28 0.99 -19.51
CA ALA A 6 5.03 1.25 -18.28
C ALA A 6 5.83 2.54 -18.47
N GLU A 7 5.78 3.45 -17.48
CA GLU A 7 6.72 4.57 -17.42
C GLU A 7 8.10 4.10 -16.95
N THR A 8 9.15 4.86 -17.27
CA THR A 8 10.57 4.47 -17.15
C THR A 8 11.16 4.45 -15.72
N GLU A 9 10.34 4.65 -14.70
CA GLU A 9 10.79 4.68 -13.30
C GLU A 9 10.28 3.46 -12.53
N GLY A 10 11.00 2.99 -11.51
CA GLY A 10 10.66 1.76 -10.78
C GLY A 10 11.30 0.49 -11.37
N HIS A 11 11.16 -0.63 -10.68
CA HIS A 11 11.85 -1.87 -11.05
C HIS A 11 10.87 -2.91 -11.60
N VAL A 12 11.06 -3.29 -12.87
CA VAL A 12 10.34 -4.38 -13.52
C VAL A 12 11.32 -5.54 -13.71
N PHE A 13 10.95 -6.72 -13.25
CA PHE A 13 11.75 -7.94 -13.36
C PHE A 13 10.97 -9.01 -14.11
N VAL A 14 11.68 -9.94 -14.75
CA VAL A 14 11.07 -11.20 -15.20
C VAL A 14 10.52 -11.94 -13.98
N ASN A 15 9.30 -12.47 -14.07
CA ASN A 15 8.69 -13.20 -12.98
C ASN A 15 9.52 -14.48 -12.70
N PRO A 16 9.94 -14.71 -11.45
CA PRO A 16 10.81 -15.83 -11.10
C PRO A 16 10.08 -17.18 -11.14
N ILE A 17 8.78 -17.23 -11.42
CA ILE A 17 7.97 -18.45 -11.52
C ILE A 17 7.60 -18.72 -13.00
N ASP A 18 7.19 -17.68 -13.74
CA ASP A 18 6.85 -17.76 -15.16
C ASP A 18 7.72 -16.79 -15.99
N PRO A 19 8.64 -17.28 -16.84
CA PRO A 19 9.53 -16.43 -17.63
C PRO A 19 8.81 -15.62 -18.72
N ASN A 20 7.52 -15.87 -19.00
CA ASN A 20 6.72 -15.08 -19.94
C ASN A 20 5.96 -13.94 -19.27
N ASP A 21 6.07 -13.80 -17.95
CA ASP A 21 5.40 -12.79 -17.14
C ASP A 21 6.43 -11.92 -16.38
N TYR A 22 5.94 -10.89 -15.69
CA TYR A 22 6.76 -9.91 -15.00
C TYR A 22 6.31 -9.69 -13.55
N MET A 23 7.24 -9.24 -12.71
CA MET A 23 6.93 -8.71 -11.39
C MET A 23 7.45 -7.28 -11.26
N ILE A 24 6.75 -6.47 -10.48
CA ILE A 24 7.11 -5.07 -10.24
C ILE A 24 7.48 -4.85 -8.77
N MET A 25 8.42 -3.95 -8.52
CA MET A 25 8.78 -3.50 -7.18
C MET A 25 8.77 -1.98 -7.11
N VAL A 26 7.93 -1.47 -6.21
CA VAL A 26 7.80 -0.03 -5.91
C VAL A 26 8.29 0.18 -4.48
N CYS A 27 9.25 1.10 -4.32
CA CYS A 27 9.92 1.36 -3.05
C CYS A 27 9.49 2.69 -2.46
N PHE A 28 9.10 2.68 -1.18
CA PHE A 28 8.78 3.89 -0.41
C PHE A 28 9.69 3.97 0.80
N LYS A 29 10.38 5.09 0.96
CA LYS A 29 11.33 5.34 2.05
C LYS A 29 10.61 5.70 3.35
N ASN A 30 9.56 6.53 3.27
CA ASN A 30 8.88 7.08 4.44
C ASN A 30 7.73 6.16 4.88
N GLY A 31 8.08 5.07 5.55
CA GLY A 31 7.16 4.01 5.98
C GLY A 31 6.79 4.07 7.47
N SER A 32 7.39 3.18 8.27
CA SER A 32 7.06 2.99 9.69
C SER A 32 7.37 4.19 10.55
N LEU A 33 8.51 4.86 10.33
CA LEU A 33 8.95 6.00 11.13
C LEU A 33 7.97 7.19 11.05
N GLU A 34 7.34 7.41 9.89
CA GLU A 34 6.29 8.43 9.77
C GLU A 34 5.05 8.07 10.57
N ARG A 35 4.61 6.81 10.49
CA ARG A 35 3.46 6.33 11.27
C ARG A 35 3.75 6.38 12.76
N GLU A 36 4.95 6.02 13.19
CA GLU A 36 5.38 6.11 14.58
C GLU A 36 5.40 7.55 15.07
N GLY A 37 6.00 8.47 14.31
CA GLY A 37 6.02 9.89 14.66
C GLY A 37 4.62 10.52 14.73
N ILE A 38 3.69 10.14 13.85
CA ILE A 38 2.29 10.58 13.91
C ILE A 38 1.58 9.93 15.11
N LYS A 39 1.78 8.64 15.34
CA LYS A 39 1.24 7.93 16.51
C LYS A 39 1.70 8.59 17.81
N ASP A 40 2.99 8.91 17.96
CA ASP A 40 3.51 9.58 19.16
C ASP A 40 2.88 10.96 19.39
N ARG A 41 2.74 11.77 18.34
CA ARG A 41 2.19 13.14 18.46
C ARG A 41 0.67 13.18 18.66
N CYS A 42 -0.06 12.28 18.00
CA CYS A 42 -1.53 12.38 17.90
C CYS A 42 -2.25 11.39 18.83
N ALA A 43 -1.72 10.18 18.98
CA ALA A 43 -2.41 9.07 19.65
C ALA A 43 -1.73 8.62 20.95
N GLY A 44 -0.41 8.74 21.07
CA GLY A 44 0.38 8.23 22.20
C GLY A 44 0.53 6.70 22.25
N SER A 45 -0.38 5.93 21.65
CA SER A 45 -0.31 4.46 21.56
C SER A 45 -0.86 3.95 20.24
N TRP A 46 -0.48 2.72 19.85
CA TRP A 46 -1.02 2.07 18.65
C TRP A 46 -2.51 1.70 18.80
N GLU A 47 -2.97 1.41 20.02
CA GLU A 47 -4.38 1.15 20.31
C GLU A 47 -5.23 2.39 20.02
N LYS A 48 -4.85 3.55 20.57
CA LYS A 48 -5.55 4.81 20.31
C LYS A 48 -5.42 5.25 18.85
N PHE A 49 -4.30 4.92 18.20
CA PHE A 49 -4.14 5.13 16.76
C PHE A 49 -5.16 4.32 15.96
N GLU A 50 -5.36 3.04 16.29
CA GLU A 50 -6.40 2.22 15.65
C GLU A 50 -7.80 2.79 15.88
N ASP A 51 -8.11 3.23 17.09
CA ASP A 51 -9.43 3.77 17.42
C ASP A 51 -9.71 5.08 16.67
N MET A 52 -8.70 5.95 16.51
CA MET A 52 -8.79 7.16 15.69
C MET A 52 -9.04 6.86 14.22
N VAL A 53 -8.42 5.81 13.66
CA VAL A 53 -8.71 5.38 12.29
C VAL A 53 -10.13 4.85 12.18
N LYS A 54 -10.60 4.06 13.15
CA LYS A 54 -11.98 3.51 13.15
C LYS A 54 -13.05 4.59 13.32
N SER A 55 -12.74 5.67 14.04
CA SER A 55 -13.66 6.79 14.25
C SER A 55 -13.70 7.79 13.09
N THR A 56 -12.82 7.66 12.09
CA THR A 56 -12.79 8.53 10.91
C THR A 56 -13.39 7.81 9.69
N PRO A 57 -14.17 8.51 8.84
CA PRO A 57 -14.78 7.88 7.67
C PRO A 57 -13.75 7.59 6.56
N MET A 58 -14.09 6.66 5.67
CA MET A 58 -13.34 6.45 4.43
C MET A 58 -13.15 7.74 3.65
N GLY A 59 -11.91 8.00 3.24
CA GLY A 59 -11.48 9.20 2.55
C GLY A 59 -11.35 10.45 3.42
N ASN A 60 -11.42 10.29 4.75
CA ASN A 60 -11.07 11.31 5.73
C ASN A 60 -11.79 12.66 5.54
N ASN A 61 -13.04 12.63 5.07
CA ASN A 61 -13.81 13.81 4.67
C ASN A 61 -13.07 14.71 3.66
N GLY A 62 -12.30 14.11 2.76
CA GLY A 62 -11.49 14.85 1.79
C GLY A 62 -10.22 15.48 2.37
N ASN A 63 -9.82 15.21 3.60
CA ASN A 63 -8.51 15.67 4.09
C ASN A 63 -7.41 14.73 3.61
N PHE A 64 -6.42 15.28 2.89
CA PHE A 64 -5.36 14.51 2.26
C PHE A 64 -3.99 14.93 2.82
N GLY A 65 -3.17 13.95 3.22
CA GLY A 65 -1.86 14.20 3.80
C GLY A 65 -0.76 13.34 3.20
N LEU A 66 0.41 13.94 2.99
CA LEU A 66 1.65 13.26 2.58
C LEU A 66 2.77 13.66 3.55
N PHE A 67 3.45 12.66 4.10
CA PHE A 67 4.39 12.81 5.21
C PHE A 67 5.74 12.20 4.80
N PHE A 68 6.70 13.05 4.44
CA PHE A 68 8.01 12.65 3.96
C PHE A 68 9.10 13.31 4.84
N GLY A 69 9.38 12.72 6.01
CA GLY A 69 10.43 13.20 6.91
C GLY A 69 11.83 13.08 6.32
N GLN A 70 12.02 12.16 5.37
CA GLN A 70 13.18 12.05 4.49
C GLN A 70 12.77 12.32 3.04
N VAL A 71 13.74 12.63 2.18
CA VAL A 71 13.51 12.68 0.72
C VAL A 71 12.97 11.33 0.27
N GLU A 72 11.74 11.33 -0.23
CA GLU A 72 11.05 10.15 -0.73
C GLU A 72 11.64 9.70 -2.08
N VAL A 73 11.45 8.44 -2.45
CA VAL A 73 11.88 7.88 -3.73
C VAL A 73 10.88 8.27 -4.83
N GLN A 74 9.59 8.14 -4.51
CA GLN A 74 8.47 8.32 -5.45
C GLN A 74 7.28 8.97 -4.72
N PRO A 75 7.09 10.30 -4.84
CA PRO A 75 7.86 11.25 -5.65
C PRO A 75 9.17 11.72 -4.96
N PHE A 76 10.12 12.27 -5.71
CA PHE A 76 11.42 12.73 -5.17
C PHE A 76 11.30 14.08 -4.42
N VAL A 77 10.63 14.06 -3.27
CA VAL A 77 10.31 15.26 -2.48
C VAL A 77 10.48 14.99 -0.98
N LYS A 78 10.70 16.05 -0.21
CA LYS A 78 10.74 16.03 1.26
C LYS A 78 9.76 17.06 1.80
N GLY A 79 9.07 16.74 2.89
CA GLY A 79 8.20 17.65 3.59
C GLY A 79 6.90 17.02 4.08
N THR A 80 6.11 17.81 4.78
CA THR A 80 4.74 17.45 5.16
C THR A 80 3.78 18.34 4.38
N PHE A 81 2.85 17.71 3.67
CA PHE A 81 1.89 18.37 2.81
C PHE A 81 0.50 17.96 3.23
N ARG A 82 -0.34 18.94 3.55
CA ARG A 82 -1.72 18.74 3.99
C ARG A 82 -2.65 19.56 3.13
N PHE A 83 -3.73 18.95 2.68
CA PHE A 83 -4.73 19.57 1.82
C PHE A 83 -6.14 19.27 2.34
N ASN A 84 -6.98 20.29 2.46
CA ASN A 84 -8.40 20.11 2.79
C ASN A 84 -9.17 19.53 1.59
N GLU A 85 -10.48 19.29 1.72
CA GLU A 85 -11.32 18.72 0.65
C GLU A 85 -11.29 19.49 -0.69
N LYS A 86 -10.92 20.78 -0.66
CA LYS A 86 -10.87 21.68 -1.83
C LYS A 86 -9.50 21.75 -2.50
N ASN A 87 -8.55 20.90 -2.10
CA ASN A 87 -7.13 20.97 -2.51
C ASN A 87 -6.40 22.23 -2.05
N GLU A 88 -6.90 22.93 -1.04
CA GLU A 88 -6.21 24.08 -0.46
C GLU A 88 -5.22 23.55 0.58
N LYS A 89 -3.97 24.04 0.51
CA LYS A 89 -2.95 23.68 1.49
C LYS A 89 -3.35 24.21 2.87
N VAL A 90 -3.23 23.37 3.88
CA VAL A 90 -3.48 23.74 5.28
C VAL A 90 -2.26 23.45 6.14
N ASP A 91 -2.12 24.17 7.25
CA ASP A 91 -0.94 24.02 8.10
C ASP A 91 -1.01 22.77 8.99
N ALA A 92 -2.21 22.41 9.47
CA ALA A 92 -2.42 21.30 10.39
C ALA A 92 -3.80 20.65 10.22
N PHE A 93 -3.90 19.40 10.67
CA PHE A 93 -5.16 18.69 10.85
C PHE A 93 -5.44 18.42 12.33
N PRO A 94 -6.71 18.20 12.73
CA PRO A 94 -7.03 17.54 13.98
C PRO A 94 -6.30 16.18 14.12
N PRO A 95 -6.00 15.72 15.35
CA PRO A 95 -5.17 14.52 15.56
C PRO A 95 -5.68 13.24 14.89
N ASP A 96 -6.98 13.00 14.90
CA ASP A 96 -7.63 11.84 14.27
C ASP A 96 -7.56 11.91 12.73
N VAL A 97 -7.79 13.10 12.18
CA VAL A 97 -7.65 13.38 10.74
C VAL A 97 -6.19 13.19 10.29
N GLU A 98 -5.22 13.60 11.09
CA GLU A 98 -3.79 13.41 10.84
C GLU A 98 -3.40 11.92 10.82
N VAL A 99 -3.89 11.15 11.80
CA VAL A 99 -3.71 9.70 11.91
C VAL A 99 -4.29 8.99 10.69
N ARG A 100 -5.49 9.39 10.24
CA ARG A 100 -6.10 8.83 9.05
C ARG A 100 -5.33 9.19 7.78
N ALA A 101 -4.93 10.46 7.66
CA ALA A 101 -4.23 10.99 6.49
C ALA A 101 -2.90 10.28 6.23
N VAL A 102 -2.11 9.95 7.27
CA VAL A 102 -0.84 9.23 7.06
C VAL A 102 -1.05 7.83 6.51
N LEU A 103 -2.10 7.13 6.93
CA LEU A 103 -2.40 5.78 6.41
C LEU A 103 -2.93 5.82 4.99
N GLU A 104 -3.97 6.63 4.74
CA GLU A 104 -4.57 6.73 3.42
C GLU A 104 -3.57 7.24 2.40
N GLY A 105 -2.82 8.31 2.71
CA GLY A 105 -1.80 8.84 1.81
C GLY A 105 -0.75 7.80 1.43
N GLN A 106 -0.28 7.02 2.41
CA GLN A 106 0.68 5.93 2.18
C GLN A 106 0.11 4.80 1.31
N MET A 107 -1.14 4.38 1.54
CA MET A 107 -1.75 3.29 0.76
C MET A 107 -2.17 3.75 -0.63
N ILE A 108 -2.68 4.97 -0.76
CA ILE A 108 -3.06 5.58 -2.04
C ILE A 108 -1.82 5.76 -2.93
N ALA A 109 -0.72 6.28 -2.39
CA ALA A 109 0.54 6.38 -3.13
C ALA A 109 0.99 5.01 -3.65
N ARG A 110 0.95 3.96 -2.79
CA ARG A 110 1.26 2.58 -3.21
C ARG A 110 0.37 2.09 -4.34
N ARG A 111 -0.94 2.34 -4.26
CA ARG A 111 -1.89 1.97 -5.30
C ARG A 111 -1.59 2.70 -6.61
N VAL A 112 -1.47 4.03 -6.56
CA VAL A 112 -1.20 4.87 -7.74
C VAL A 112 0.08 4.43 -8.43
N TYR A 113 1.18 4.31 -7.70
CA TYR A 113 2.44 3.89 -8.30
C TYR A 113 2.41 2.45 -8.82
N SER A 114 1.71 1.53 -8.14
CA SER A 114 1.56 0.16 -8.65
C SER A 114 0.77 0.13 -9.96
N GLU A 115 -0.32 0.89 -10.05
CA GLU A 115 -1.11 1.05 -11.29
C GLU A 115 -0.28 1.68 -12.42
N LEU A 116 0.52 2.71 -12.12
CA LEU A 116 1.43 3.33 -13.08
C LEU A 116 2.53 2.37 -13.59
N ARG A 117 2.78 1.26 -12.89
CA ARG A 117 3.67 0.17 -13.33
C ARG A 117 2.93 -1.03 -13.90
N GLY A 118 1.64 -0.86 -14.22
CA GLY A 118 0.87 -1.84 -14.96
C GLY A 118 0.05 -2.81 -14.10
N MET A 119 0.05 -2.66 -12.77
CA MET A 119 -0.85 -3.40 -11.90
C MET A 119 -2.30 -3.08 -12.26
N LYS A 120 -3.13 -4.12 -12.36
CA LYS A 120 -4.58 -4.00 -12.49
C LYS A 120 -5.23 -4.73 -11.33
N ILE A 121 -6.09 -4.03 -10.61
CA ILE A 121 -6.94 -4.64 -9.59
C ILE A 121 -8.08 -5.36 -10.31
N THR A 122 -8.22 -6.66 -10.08
CA THR A 122 -9.28 -7.52 -10.61
C THR A 122 -10.05 -8.17 -9.46
N PRO A 123 -11.22 -8.79 -9.71
CA PRO A 123 -11.93 -9.54 -8.67
C PRO A 123 -11.13 -10.71 -8.07
N GLN A 124 -10.06 -11.15 -8.73
CA GLN A 124 -9.15 -12.22 -8.27
C GLN A 124 -7.94 -11.66 -7.50
N SER A 125 -7.75 -10.34 -7.45
CA SER A 125 -6.65 -9.72 -6.74
C SER A 125 -6.74 -9.99 -5.24
N ARG A 126 -5.57 -10.23 -4.63
CA ARG A 126 -5.40 -10.35 -3.18
C ARG A 126 -4.11 -9.65 -2.75
N LEU A 127 -4.10 -9.15 -1.53
CA LEU A 127 -2.93 -8.49 -0.95
C LEU A 127 -2.34 -9.38 0.13
N LEU A 128 -1.02 -9.55 0.09
CA LEU A 128 -0.26 -10.20 1.16
C LEU A 128 0.47 -9.11 1.95
N ALA A 129 0.05 -8.90 3.20
CA ALA A 129 0.67 -7.95 4.11
C ALA A 129 1.65 -8.68 5.04
N THR A 130 2.86 -8.16 5.16
CA THR A 130 3.92 -8.66 6.04
C THR A 130 4.58 -7.51 6.81
N GLY A 131 5.47 -7.85 7.75
CA GLY A 131 6.18 -6.88 8.60
C GLY A 131 5.35 -6.39 9.78
N GLY A 132 5.95 -5.59 10.68
CA GLY A 132 5.31 -5.25 11.96
C GLY A 132 3.94 -4.57 11.84
N ALA A 133 3.75 -3.73 10.81
CA ALA A 133 2.49 -3.04 10.58
C ALA A 133 1.35 -3.95 10.11
N SER A 134 1.65 -5.16 9.60
CA SER A 134 0.62 -6.11 9.18
C SER A 134 -0.14 -6.73 10.35
N ASN A 135 0.23 -6.43 11.61
CA ASN A 135 -0.53 -6.84 12.80
C ASN A 135 -1.59 -5.82 13.25
N ASN A 136 -1.56 -4.60 12.70
CA ASN A 136 -2.48 -3.54 13.08
C ASN A 136 -3.76 -3.63 12.24
N LYS A 137 -4.91 -3.79 12.90
CA LYS A 137 -6.19 -4.06 12.22
C LYS A 137 -6.69 -2.88 11.39
N ALA A 138 -6.43 -1.66 11.86
CA ALA A 138 -6.82 -0.45 11.13
C ALA A 138 -6.01 -0.31 9.82
N ILE A 139 -4.70 -0.60 9.86
CA ILE A 139 -3.84 -0.59 8.67
C ILE A 139 -4.29 -1.66 7.66
N GLN A 140 -4.61 -2.87 8.14
CA GLN A 140 -5.16 -3.94 7.29
C GLN A 140 -6.45 -3.51 6.58
N GLN A 141 -7.38 -2.87 7.32
CA GLN A 141 -8.65 -2.42 6.75
C GLN A 141 -8.46 -1.31 5.72
N VAL A 142 -7.67 -0.28 6.02
CA VAL A 142 -7.37 0.80 5.05
C VAL A 142 -6.70 0.25 3.79
N MET A 143 -5.80 -0.73 3.93
CA MET A 143 -5.19 -1.40 2.78
C MET A 143 -6.23 -2.12 1.92
N ALA A 144 -7.15 -2.87 2.55
CA ALA A 144 -8.22 -3.57 1.84
C ALA A 144 -9.15 -2.61 1.10
N ASP A 145 -9.52 -1.51 1.74
CA ASP A 145 -10.42 -0.52 1.17
C ASP A 145 -9.77 0.25 0.00
N VAL A 146 -8.52 0.72 0.16
CA VAL A 146 -7.83 1.52 -0.87
C VAL A 146 -7.62 0.72 -2.15
N PHE A 147 -7.25 -0.55 -2.03
CA PHE A 147 -6.97 -1.44 -3.16
C PHE A 147 -8.19 -2.24 -3.63
N ASN A 148 -9.34 -2.11 -2.97
CA ASN A 148 -10.53 -2.90 -3.23
C ASN A 148 -10.22 -4.41 -3.38
N ALA A 149 -9.36 -4.94 -2.50
CA ALA A 149 -8.93 -6.33 -2.51
C ALA A 149 -8.81 -6.89 -1.08
N PRO A 150 -9.14 -8.17 -0.85
CA PRO A 150 -8.94 -8.80 0.45
C PRO A 150 -7.46 -8.84 0.84
N VAL A 151 -7.18 -8.52 2.10
CA VAL A 151 -5.84 -8.54 2.69
C VAL A 151 -5.66 -9.82 3.49
N TYR A 152 -4.51 -10.45 3.30
CA TYR A 152 -4.10 -11.66 3.99
C TYR A 152 -2.75 -11.47 4.66
N THR A 153 -2.54 -12.21 5.74
CA THR A 153 -1.25 -12.27 6.44
C THR A 153 -0.78 -13.72 6.56
N THR A 154 0.52 -13.91 6.56
CA THR A 154 1.16 -15.19 6.85
C THR A 154 2.11 -15.04 8.04
N GLN A 155 2.27 -16.11 8.81
CA GLN A 155 3.21 -16.17 9.94
C GLN A 155 4.61 -16.62 9.49
N ILE A 156 4.85 -16.76 8.19
CA ILE A 156 6.13 -17.17 7.63
C ILE A 156 7.05 -15.94 7.55
N ALA A 157 8.03 -15.89 8.44
CA ALA A 157 9.00 -14.79 8.48
C ALA A 157 10.04 -14.86 7.34
N ASP A 158 10.56 -16.05 7.04
CA ASP A 158 11.69 -16.25 6.12
C ASP A 158 11.22 -16.53 4.67
N SER A 159 10.40 -15.64 4.12
CA SER A 159 9.75 -15.84 2.80
C SER A 159 10.76 -16.03 1.65
N ALA A 160 11.87 -15.30 1.66
CA ALA A 160 12.91 -15.42 0.64
C ALA A 160 13.63 -16.78 0.68
N ALA A 161 14.03 -17.22 1.87
CA ALA A 161 14.69 -18.52 2.06
C ALA A 161 13.76 -19.67 1.66
N LEU A 162 12.50 -19.61 2.13
CA LEU A 162 11.49 -20.61 1.78
C LEU A 162 11.19 -20.64 0.27
N GLY A 163 11.07 -19.47 -0.36
CA GLY A 163 10.92 -19.36 -1.81
C GLY A 163 12.10 -19.99 -2.57
N GLY A 164 13.33 -19.81 -2.08
CA GLY A 164 14.52 -20.48 -2.60
C GLY A 164 14.43 -22.00 -2.51
N CYS A 165 13.96 -22.55 -1.38
CA CYS A 165 13.72 -23.98 -1.23
C CYS A 165 12.68 -24.49 -2.22
N TYR A 166 11.56 -23.79 -2.41
CA TYR A 166 10.56 -24.18 -3.42
C TYR A 166 11.13 -24.14 -4.83
N ARG A 167 11.91 -23.13 -5.17
CA ARG A 167 12.57 -23.04 -6.47
C ARG A 167 13.55 -24.19 -6.70
N ALA A 168 14.30 -24.61 -5.68
CA ALA A 168 15.19 -25.76 -5.75
C ALA A 168 14.40 -27.08 -5.95
N ILE A 169 13.30 -27.28 -5.22
CA ILE A 169 12.42 -28.45 -5.40
C ILE A 169 11.86 -28.48 -6.83
N GLN A 170 11.43 -27.32 -7.36
CA GLN A 170 10.96 -27.23 -8.74
C GLN A 170 12.03 -27.66 -9.74
N ALA A 171 13.26 -27.19 -9.57
CA ALA A 171 14.39 -27.55 -10.44
C ALA A 171 14.73 -29.05 -10.35
N CYS A 172 14.71 -29.64 -9.15
CA CYS A 172 15.01 -31.06 -8.97
C CYS A 172 13.91 -32.00 -9.45
N THR A 173 12.64 -31.58 -9.42
CA THR A 173 11.49 -32.44 -9.73
C THR A 173 10.90 -32.21 -11.12
N GLY A 174 11.19 -31.07 -11.75
CA GLY A 174 10.59 -30.66 -13.03
C GLY A 174 9.08 -30.37 -12.96
N LYS A 175 8.50 -30.34 -11.75
CA LYS A 175 7.07 -30.06 -11.55
C LYS A 175 6.75 -28.59 -11.81
N GLN A 176 5.47 -28.31 -12.09
CA GLN A 176 4.98 -26.94 -12.10
C GLN A 176 5.04 -26.33 -10.70
N PHE A 177 5.20 -25.01 -10.62
CA PHE A 177 5.41 -24.35 -9.32
C PHE A 177 4.21 -24.53 -8.39
N GLU A 178 3.00 -24.52 -8.94
CA GLU A 178 1.74 -24.74 -8.23
C GLU A 178 1.73 -26.11 -7.52
N ASP A 179 2.26 -27.15 -8.18
CA ASP A 179 2.36 -28.49 -7.60
C ASP A 179 3.41 -28.57 -6.49
N VAL A 180 4.48 -27.76 -6.58
CA VAL A 180 5.53 -27.67 -5.55
C VAL A 180 4.97 -27.03 -4.29
N VAL A 181 4.13 -25.99 -4.42
CA VAL A 181 3.59 -25.23 -3.30
C VAL A 181 2.20 -25.67 -2.85
N LYS A 182 1.64 -26.76 -3.41
CA LYS A 182 0.26 -27.22 -3.12
C LYS A 182 -0.06 -27.45 -1.63
N ASN A 183 0.96 -27.74 -0.82
CA ASN A 183 0.84 -27.97 0.62
C ASN A 183 1.32 -26.77 1.45
N HIS A 184 1.62 -25.64 0.80
CA HIS A 184 1.98 -24.42 1.49
C HIS A 184 0.79 -23.95 2.35
N PRO A 185 1.02 -23.55 3.61
CA PRO A 185 -0.06 -23.04 4.44
C PRO A 185 -0.73 -21.83 3.79
N GLU A 186 -2.07 -21.89 3.63
CA GLU A 186 -2.82 -20.77 3.10
C GLU A 186 -2.72 -19.56 4.05
N PRO A 187 -2.53 -18.34 3.53
CA PRO A 187 -2.50 -17.16 4.35
C PRO A 187 -3.90 -16.84 4.89
N VAL A 188 -3.96 -16.19 6.04
CA VAL A 188 -5.22 -15.88 6.74
C VAL A 188 -5.77 -14.56 6.24
N CYS A 189 -7.03 -14.53 5.82
CA CYS A 189 -7.72 -13.27 5.46
C CYS A 189 -7.99 -12.46 6.73
N VAL A 190 -7.47 -11.24 6.79
CA VAL A 190 -7.55 -10.36 7.97
C VAL A 190 -8.43 -9.13 7.76
N ALA A 191 -8.64 -8.73 6.51
CA ALA A 191 -9.54 -7.63 6.16
C ALA A 191 -10.16 -7.84 4.78
N LYS A 192 -11.39 -7.37 4.60
CA LYS A 192 -12.11 -7.35 3.33
C LYS A 192 -12.51 -5.91 3.00
N PRO A 193 -12.59 -5.54 1.70
CA PRO A 193 -12.99 -4.19 1.33
C PRO A 193 -14.38 -3.84 1.85
N THR A 194 -14.51 -2.64 2.40
CA THR A 194 -15.78 -2.08 2.85
C THR A 194 -16.62 -1.67 1.64
N SER A 195 -17.94 -1.83 1.72
CA SER A 195 -18.85 -1.37 0.66
C SER A 195 -18.69 0.14 0.42
N GLY A 196 -18.71 0.57 -0.85
CA GLY A 196 -18.52 1.97 -1.24
C GLY A 196 -17.06 2.45 -1.27
N CYS A 197 -16.08 1.61 -0.91
CA CYS A 197 -14.67 2.02 -0.92
C CYS A 197 -14.17 2.47 -2.30
N VAL A 198 -14.57 1.79 -3.38
CA VAL A 198 -14.15 2.08 -4.76
C VAL A 198 -14.48 3.52 -5.14
N GLU A 199 -15.70 3.97 -4.90
CA GLU A 199 -16.18 5.32 -5.25
C GLU A 199 -15.39 6.43 -4.56
N ILE A 200 -14.87 6.13 -3.36
CA ILE A 200 -14.07 7.05 -2.55
C ILE A 200 -12.62 7.02 -3.04
N TYR A 201 -11.98 5.85 -3.02
CA TYR A 201 -10.54 5.76 -3.22
C TYR A 201 -10.13 5.93 -4.68
N ASP A 202 -10.98 5.63 -5.66
CA ASP A 202 -10.69 5.94 -7.06
C ASP A 202 -10.53 7.46 -7.25
N LYS A 203 -11.46 8.25 -6.70
CA LYS A 203 -11.39 9.72 -6.71
C LYS A 203 -10.17 10.23 -5.94
N MET A 204 -9.83 9.60 -4.82
CA MET A 204 -8.64 10.00 -4.07
C MET A 204 -7.33 9.64 -4.79
N CYS A 205 -7.27 8.54 -5.54
CA CYS A 205 -6.13 8.20 -6.39
C CYS A 205 -5.96 9.20 -7.53
N GLU A 206 -7.06 9.66 -8.16
CA GLU A 206 -7.01 10.76 -9.13
C GLU A 206 -6.49 12.05 -8.49
N ARG A 207 -7.00 12.37 -7.31
CA ARG A 207 -6.61 13.54 -6.55
C ARG A 207 -5.15 13.52 -6.10
N TYR A 208 -4.63 12.35 -5.73
CA TYR A 208 -3.20 12.17 -5.43
C TYR A 208 -2.33 12.61 -6.62
N ARG A 209 -2.69 12.24 -7.86
CA ARG A 209 -1.92 12.63 -9.06
C ARG A 209 -1.89 14.14 -9.28
N ILE A 210 -2.92 14.86 -8.85
CA ILE A 210 -2.96 16.34 -8.90
C ILE A 210 -2.06 16.91 -7.80
N ILE A 211 -2.20 16.42 -6.57
CA ILE A 211 -1.42 16.87 -5.41
C ILE A 211 0.08 16.60 -5.64
N GLU A 212 0.43 15.45 -6.19
CA GLU A 212 1.81 15.07 -6.49
C GLU A 212 2.46 16.11 -7.42
N LYS A 213 1.79 16.48 -8.51
CA LYS A 213 2.27 17.55 -9.41
C LYS A 213 2.51 18.86 -8.65
N ILE A 214 1.56 19.30 -7.84
CA ILE A 214 1.67 20.53 -7.04
C ILE A 214 2.91 20.51 -6.13
N ILE A 215 3.25 19.37 -5.53
CA ILE A 215 4.38 19.28 -4.59
C ILE A 215 5.73 19.00 -5.26
N THR A 216 5.73 18.53 -6.52
CA THR A 216 6.94 18.26 -7.30
C THR A 216 7.30 19.38 -8.28
N GLU A 217 6.33 20.17 -8.73
CA GLU A 217 6.56 21.33 -9.58
C GLU A 217 7.21 22.45 -8.76
N LYS A 218 8.47 22.76 -9.08
CA LYS A 218 9.20 23.94 -8.63
C LYS A 218 9.50 24.83 -9.82
#